data_AF-A0A498PPA8-F1
#
_entry.id   AF-A0A498PPA8-F1
#
_cell.length_a   1.000
_cell.length_b   1.000
_cell.length_c   1.000
_cell.angle_alpha   90.00
_cell.angle_beta   90.00
_cell.angle_gamma   90.00
#
_symmetry.space_group_name_H-M   'P 1'
#
loop_
_entity.id
_entity.type
_entity.pdbx_description
1 polymer ?
#
loop_
_entity_poly.entity_id
_entity_poly.type
_entity_poly.pdbx_seq_one_letter_code
_entity_poly.pdbx_strand_id
1 'polypeptide(L)'
;MFSAFLPAASADAVKSMGAVIRSWRLHLRTTTDLAGLARWINPVVRGWMNYYGHFYRTEVFALLRRINTYLVRWARRRFKRLRSFKRAQRWWKDLVQRQPGMFAHWAWMTEF
;
A
#
# COMPACT_ATOMS: atom_id res chain seq x y z
N MET A 1 27.52 20.05 10.90
CA MET A 1 27.68 19.80 9.46
C MET A 1 26.38 19.16 8.97
N PHE A 2 25.54 19.89 8.25
CA PHE A 2 24.24 19.42 7.79
C PHE A 2 24.43 18.61 6.50
N SER A 3 24.10 17.33 6.52
CA SER A 3 24.05 16.50 5.32
C SER A 3 22.98 17.05 4.39
N ALA A 4 23.42 17.52 3.23
CA ALA A 4 22.58 18.08 2.19
C ALA A 4 21.46 17.11 1.81
N PHE A 5 20.23 17.62 1.73
CA PHE A 5 19.14 16.92 1.03
C PHE A 5 19.62 16.61 -0.39
N LEU A 6 19.49 15.35 -0.81
CA LEU A 6 19.70 14.93 -2.19
C LEU A 6 18.34 14.53 -2.80
N PRO A 7 17.55 15.51 -3.32
CA PRO A 7 16.26 15.26 -3.95
C PRO A 7 16.31 14.18 -5.04
N ALA A 8 17.45 14.07 -5.73
CA ALA A 8 17.66 13.08 -6.79
C ALA A 8 17.68 11.64 -6.24
N ALA A 9 18.46 11.36 -5.19
CA ALA A 9 18.55 10.02 -4.59
C ALA A 9 17.20 9.53 -4.06
N SER A 10 16.38 10.45 -3.55
CA SER A 10 15.01 10.14 -3.10
C SER A 10 14.02 9.92 -4.24
N ALA A 11 14.12 10.66 -5.33
CA ALA A 11 13.26 10.45 -6.50
C ALA A 11 13.52 9.06 -7.11
N ASP A 12 14.79 8.67 -7.21
CA ASP A 12 15.18 7.33 -7.66
C ASP A 12 14.77 6.23 -6.67
N ALA A 13 14.84 6.50 -5.36
CA ALA A 13 14.35 5.59 -4.34
C ALA A 13 12.83 5.37 -4.44
N VAL A 14 12.04 6.45 -4.56
CA VAL A 14 10.58 6.39 -4.74
C VAL A 14 10.23 5.63 -6.02
N LYS A 15 10.94 5.89 -7.12
CA LYS A 15 10.77 5.19 -8.39
C LYS A 15 11.04 3.69 -8.24
N SER A 16 12.12 3.34 -7.54
CA SER A 16 12.49 1.96 -7.22
C SER A 16 11.43 1.27 -6.36
N MET A 17 10.91 1.93 -5.32
CA MET A 17 9.79 1.40 -4.52
C MET A 17 8.53 1.17 -5.37
N GLY A 18 8.22 2.10 -6.27
CA GLY A 18 7.13 1.95 -7.22
C GLY A 18 7.30 0.73 -8.15
N ALA A 19 8.54 0.43 -8.55
CA ALA A 19 8.88 -0.77 -9.30
C ALA A 19 8.67 -2.05 -8.45
N VAL A 20 9.10 -2.04 -7.19
CA VAL A 20 8.89 -3.14 -6.23
C VAL A 20 7.39 -3.40 -6.01
N ILE A 21 6.60 -2.35 -5.74
CA ILE A 21 5.13 -2.51 -5.56
C ILE A 21 4.49 -3.10 -6.81
N ARG A 22 4.94 -2.69 -8.00
CA ARG A 22 4.44 -3.23 -9.28
C ARG A 22 4.82 -4.71 -9.44
N SER A 23 6.05 -5.09 -9.08
CA SER A 23 6.54 -6.48 -9.22
C SER A 23 5.83 -7.45 -8.28
N TRP A 24 5.30 -6.98 -7.14
CA TRP A 24 4.50 -7.81 -6.24
C TRP A 24 3.25 -8.40 -6.90
N ARG A 25 2.70 -7.70 -7.91
CA ARG A 25 1.48 -8.07 -8.63
C ARG A 25 0.36 -8.52 -7.69
N LEU A 26 0.15 -7.79 -6.58
CA LEU A 26 -0.76 -8.16 -5.49
C LEU A 26 -2.16 -8.57 -5.99
N HIS A 27 -2.68 -7.85 -6.99
CA HIS A 27 -3.96 -8.13 -7.64
C HIS A 27 -4.09 -9.52 -8.30
N LEU A 28 -2.98 -10.25 -8.52
CA LEU A 28 -2.95 -11.60 -9.07
C LEU A 28 -2.80 -12.70 -8.02
N ARG A 29 -2.43 -12.34 -6.79
CA ARG A 29 -2.16 -13.31 -5.70
C ARG A 29 -3.46 -13.78 -5.03
N THR A 30 -4.39 -14.33 -5.82
CA THR A 30 -5.73 -14.69 -5.35
C THR A 30 -5.76 -15.93 -4.47
N THR A 31 -4.69 -16.72 -4.40
CA THR A 31 -4.58 -17.89 -3.51
C THR A 31 -4.29 -17.47 -2.06
N THR A 32 -3.44 -16.46 -1.87
CA THR A 32 -3.14 -15.86 -0.56
C THR A 32 -4.35 -15.11 -0.02
N ASP A 33 -4.62 -15.24 1.28
CA ASP A 33 -5.62 -14.45 1.98
C ASP A 33 -5.10 -13.05 2.33
N LEU A 34 -6.00 -12.18 2.81
CA LEU A 34 -5.64 -10.78 3.07
C LEU A 34 -4.63 -10.62 4.22
N ALA A 35 -4.74 -11.47 5.25
CA ALA A 35 -3.80 -11.49 6.37
C ALA A 35 -2.41 -11.97 5.93
N GLY A 36 -2.32 -12.95 5.04
CA GLY A 36 -1.07 -13.39 4.43
C GLY A 36 -0.41 -12.28 3.60
N LEU A 37 -1.20 -11.54 2.81
CA LEU A 37 -0.68 -10.36 2.09
C LEU A 37 -0.14 -9.31 3.06
N ALA A 38 -0.87 -9.01 4.14
CA ALA A 38 -0.44 -8.06 5.16
C ALA A 38 0.87 -8.50 5.84
N ARG A 39 0.97 -9.75 6.30
CA ARG A 39 2.19 -10.30 6.91
C ARG A 39 3.40 -10.18 5.99
N TRP A 40 3.21 -10.39 4.69
CA TRP A 40 4.29 -10.34 3.71
C TRP A 40 4.78 -8.91 3.44
N ILE A 41 3.86 -7.96 3.21
CA ILE A 41 4.28 -6.61 2.77
C ILE A 41 4.55 -5.64 3.94
N ASN A 42 3.95 -5.86 5.11
CA ASN A 42 4.05 -4.93 6.24
C ASN A 42 5.50 -4.60 6.65
N PRO A 43 6.44 -5.57 6.74
CA PRO A 43 7.82 -5.26 7.11
C PRO A 43 8.49 -4.29 6.12
N VAL A 44 8.28 -4.50 4.82
CA VAL A 44 8.86 -3.64 3.76
C VAL A 44 8.24 -2.25 3.81
N VAL A 45 6.91 -2.18 3.92
CA VAL A 45 6.18 -0.91 3.97
C VAL A 45 6.55 -0.10 5.22
N ARG A 46 6.71 -0.74 6.39
CA ARG A 46 7.19 -0.06 7.60
C ARG A 46 8.59 0.52 7.42
N GLY A 47 9.50 -0.22 6.78
CA GLY A 47 10.84 0.28 6.47
C GLY A 47 10.79 1.55 5.63
N TRP A 48 9.96 1.57 4.59
CA TRP A 48 9.77 2.77 3.76
C TRP A 48 9.15 3.94 4.52
N MET A 49 8.14 3.68 5.35
CA MET A 49 7.51 4.72 6.18
C MET A 49 8.53 5.32 7.15
N ASN A 50 9.29 4.50 7.87
CA ASN A 50 10.26 4.97 8.86
C ASN A 50 11.39 5.81 8.24
N TYR A 51 11.89 5.43 7.06
CA TYR A 51 13.00 6.13 6.42
C TYR A 51 12.55 7.34 5.59
N TYR A 52 11.51 7.18 4.77
CA TYR A 52 11.11 8.20 3.78
C TYR A 52 9.94 9.08 4.21
N GLY A 53 9.17 8.67 5.22
CA GLY A 53 7.94 9.36 5.61
C GLY A 53 8.12 10.74 6.25
N HIS A 54 9.32 11.06 6.75
CA HIS A 54 9.60 12.40 7.26
C HIS A 54 9.85 13.41 6.13
N PHE A 55 10.51 12.97 5.05
CA PHE A 55 11.06 13.85 4.02
C PHE A 55 10.26 13.86 2.71
N TYR A 56 9.58 12.76 2.36
CA TYR A 56 8.94 12.56 1.05
C TYR A 56 7.47 12.15 1.18
N ARG A 57 6.73 12.90 2.01
CA ARG A 57 5.35 12.55 2.37
C ARG A 57 4.46 12.37 1.15
N THR A 58 4.49 13.29 0.20
CA THR A 58 3.63 13.28 -1.00
C THR A 58 3.84 12.02 -1.85
N GLU A 59 5.10 11.72 -2.14
CA GLU A 59 5.52 10.59 -2.97
C GLU A 59 5.24 9.27 -2.28
N VAL A 60 5.60 9.16 -1.00
CA VAL A 60 5.33 7.98 -0.19
C VAL A 60 3.83 7.75 -0.09
N PHE A 61 3.03 8.79 0.15
CA PHE A 61 1.56 8.67 0.25
C PHE A 61 0.95 8.18 -1.07
N ALA A 62 1.47 8.63 -2.22
CA ALA A 62 1.04 8.12 -3.52
C ALA A 62 1.35 6.61 -3.68
N LEU A 63 2.52 6.15 -3.21
CA LEU A 63 2.86 4.72 -3.20
C LEU A 63 1.95 3.93 -2.26
N LEU A 64 1.68 4.43 -1.06
CA LEU A 64 0.78 3.79 -0.08
C LEU A 64 -0.65 3.67 -0.63
N ARG A 65 -1.16 4.72 -1.27
CA ARG A 65 -2.46 4.70 -1.95
C ARG A 65 -2.48 3.65 -3.07
N ARG A 66 -1.40 3.55 -3.85
CA ARG A 66 -1.28 2.54 -4.91
C ARG A 66 -1.33 1.10 -4.38
N ILE A 67 -0.73 0.84 -3.21
CA ILE A 67 -0.85 -0.45 -2.54
C ILE A 67 -2.32 -0.73 -2.22
N ASN A 68 -3.05 0.23 -1.65
CA ASN A 68 -4.49 0.08 -1.39
C ASN A 68 -5.29 -0.20 -2.68
N THR A 69 -5.01 0.53 -3.77
CA THR A 69 -5.66 0.27 -5.07
C THR A 69 -5.43 -1.18 -5.53
N TYR A 70 -4.22 -1.72 -5.36
CA TYR A 70 -3.94 -3.11 -5.69
C TYR A 70 -4.64 -4.11 -4.77
N LEU A 71 -4.78 -3.82 -3.47
CA LEU A 71 -5.54 -4.65 -2.53
C LEU A 71 -7.03 -4.68 -2.88
N VAL A 72 -7.61 -3.55 -3.28
CA VAL A 72 -9.00 -3.51 -3.76
C VAL A 72 -9.14 -4.30 -5.06
N ARG A 73 -8.21 -4.17 -6.01
CA ARG A 73 -8.20 -4.98 -7.25
C ARG A 73 -8.09 -6.48 -6.94
N TRP A 74 -7.24 -6.86 -6.00
CA TRP A 74 -7.14 -8.24 -5.50
C TRP A 74 -8.49 -8.73 -4.96
N ALA A 75 -9.13 -7.96 -4.08
CA ALA A 75 -10.39 -8.34 -3.46
C ALA A 75 -11.53 -8.49 -4.49
N ARG A 76 -11.61 -7.56 -5.45
CA ARG A 76 -12.57 -7.61 -6.56
C ARG A 76 -12.36 -8.85 -7.45
N ARG A 77 -11.11 -9.30 -7.61
CA ARG A 77 -10.79 -10.51 -8.38
C ARG A 77 -11.09 -11.78 -7.60
N ARG A 78 -10.74 -11.84 -6.31
CA ARG A 78 -10.96 -13.01 -5.44
C ARG A 78 -12.44 -13.24 -5.13
N PHE A 79 -13.20 -12.17 -4.88
CA PHE A 79 -14.59 -12.27 -4.42
C PHE A 79 -15.56 -11.75 -5.48
N LYS A 80 -16.32 -12.67 -6.11
CA LYS A 80 -17.33 -12.33 -7.14
C LYS A 80 -18.33 -11.25 -6.66
N ARG A 81 -18.72 -11.28 -5.37
CA ARG A 81 -19.64 -10.29 -4.77
C ARG A 81 -19.10 -8.85 -4.76
N LEU A 82 -17.78 -8.67 -4.88
CA LEU A 82 -17.11 -7.37 -4.85
C LEU A 82 -16.82 -6.80 -6.24
N ARG A 83 -17.28 -7.43 -7.34
CA ARG A 83 -17.02 -6.91 -8.70
C ARG A 83 -17.51 -5.46 -8.90
N SER A 84 -18.65 -5.11 -8.33
CA SER A 84 -19.17 -3.73 -8.31
C SER A 84 -18.29 -2.82 -7.47
N PHE A 85 -17.92 -1.66 -8.03
CA PHE A 85 -17.09 -0.67 -7.34
C PHE A 85 -17.73 -0.19 -6.02
N LYS A 86 -19.04 0.08 -6.01
CA LYS A 86 -19.80 0.48 -4.80
C LYS A 86 -19.69 -0.58 -3.69
N ARG A 87 -19.77 -1.87 -4.05
CA ARG A 87 -19.63 -2.97 -3.07
C ARG A 87 -18.20 -3.11 -2.58
N ALA A 88 -17.20 -2.95 -3.46
CA ALA A 88 -15.80 -2.97 -3.08
C ALA A 88 -15.42 -1.82 -2.14
N GLN A 89 -15.92 -0.61 -2.43
CA GLN A 89 -15.70 0.57 -1.59
C GLN A 89 -16.33 0.42 -0.20
N ARG A 90 -17.56 -0.12 -0.12
CA ARG A 90 -18.19 -0.43 1.18
C ARG A 90 -17.37 -1.46 1.95
N TRP A 91 -17.04 -2.58 1.30
CA TRP A 91 -16.20 -3.62 1.89
C TRP A 91 -14.87 -3.08 2.41
N TRP A 92 -14.23 -2.17 1.66
CA TRP A 92 -12.98 -1.54 2.07
C TRP A 92 -13.15 -0.67 3.33
N LYS A 93 -14.17 0.20 3.35
CA LYS A 93 -14.48 1.03 4.53
C LYS A 93 -14.73 0.17 5.77
N ASP A 94 -15.58 -0.85 5.64
CA ASP A 94 -15.89 -1.77 6.74
C ASP A 94 -14.65 -2.54 7.21
N LEU A 95 -13.73 -2.86 6.30
CA LEU A 95 -12.50 -3.56 6.61
C LEU A 95 -11.52 -2.68 7.38
N VAL A 96 -11.28 -1.46 6.92
CA VAL A 96 -10.41 -0.49 7.60
C VAL A 96 -10.93 -0.18 9.01
N GLN A 97 -12.25 -0.05 9.17
CA GLN A 97 -12.87 0.18 10.49
C GLN A 97 -12.71 -1.04 11.42
N ARG A 98 -12.93 -2.26 10.92
CA ARG A 98 -12.85 -3.47 11.75
C ARG A 98 -11.42 -3.85 12.13
N GLN A 99 -10.43 -3.56 11.28
CA GLN A 99 -9.04 -3.98 11.48
C GLN A 99 -8.04 -2.89 11.07
N PRO A 100 -8.05 -1.70 11.69
CA PRO A 100 -7.24 -0.56 11.27
C PRO A 100 -5.73 -0.83 11.28
N GLY A 101 -5.26 -1.77 12.10
CA GLY A 101 -3.85 -2.15 12.20
C GLY A 101 -3.39 -3.28 11.25
N MET A 102 -4.27 -3.81 10.39
CA MET A 102 -3.92 -4.95 9.54
C MET A 102 -2.79 -4.62 8.56
N PHE A 103 -2.83 -3.44 7.94
CA PHE A 103 -1.74 -2.94 7.11
C PHE A 103 -1.05 -1.76 7.79
N ALA A 104 0.28 -1.78 7.80
CA ALA A 104 1.05 -0.76 8.52
C ALA A 104 0.77 0.66 8.03
N HIS A 105 0.59 0.83 6.71
CA HIS A 105 0.40 2.15 6.11
C HIS A 105 -1.00 2.72 6.28
N TRP A 106 -1.96 1.97 6.81
CA TRP A 106 -3.29 2.50 7.10
C TRP A 106 -3.28 3.56 8.19
N ALA A 107 -2.23 3.64 9.00
CA ALA A 107 -1.99 4.76 9.91
C ALA A 107 -1.87 6.11 9.17
N TRP A 108 -1.43 6.11 7.90
CA TRP A 108 -1.22 7.33 7.11
C TRP A 108 -2.18 7.46 5.92
N MET A 109 -2.58 6.33 5.33
CA MET A 109 -3.33 6.29 4.08
C MET A 109 -4.34 5.14 4.07
N THR A 110 -5.61 5.49 4.25
CA THR A 110 -6.74 4.56 4.20
C THR A 110 -7.50 4.63 2.86
N GLU A 111 -7.20 5.59 1.99
CA GLU A 111 -7.84 5.75 0.67
C GLU A 111 -7.17 4.91 -0.42
N PHE A 112 -7.89 4.67 -1.53
CA PHE A 112 -7.41 3.88 -2.67
C PHE A 112 -7.79 4.45 -4.04
#